data_AF-A0A7T7V399-F1
#
_entry.id   AF-A0A7T7V399-F1
#
_cell.length_a   1.000
_cell.length_b   1.000
_cell.length_c   1.000
_cell.angle_alpha   90.00
_cell.angle_beta   90.00
_cell.angle_gamma   90.00
#
_symmetry.space_group_name_H-M   'P 1'
#
loop_
_entity.id
_entity.type
_entity.pdbx_description
1 polymer ?
#
loop_
_entity_poly.entity_id
_entity_poly.type
_entity_poly.pdbx_seq_one_letter_code
_entity_poly.pdbx_strand_id
1 'polypeptide(L)'
;MIPIKEEYDKVSNKELLQIISKKEKLNINYYPILAKRMKEDSRFEKFLLTEISSEDNINEIFFGFAKIAWIPLLSIIEYSTSNFINKGIIEFKKWSETEKEIFLNYIKNEKKIIKYF
;
A
#
# COMPACT_ATOMS: atom_id res chain seq x y z
N MET A 1 10.66 5.66 1.66
CA MET A 1 9.88 6.09 2.85
C MET A 1 9.32 4.88 3.61
N ILE A 2 9.26 3.67 3.03
CA ILE A 2 8.96 2.44 3.78
C ILE A 2 10.04 1.38 3.49
N PRO A 3 11.05 1.20 4.35
CA PRO A 3 12.14 0.27 4.06
C PRO A 3 11.64 -1.18 4.02
N ILE A 4 12.07 -1.91 3.00
CA ILE A 4 11.96 -3.37 2.98
C ILE A 4 12.99 -3.92 3.97
N LYS A 5 12.53 -4.57 5.05
CA LYS A 5 13.43 -5.30 5.94
C LYS A 5 13.78 -6.67 5.33
N GLU A 6 15.04 -7.07 5.44
CA GLU A 6 15.55 -8.32 4.85
C GLU A 6 14.78 -9.57 5.30
N GLU A 7 14.31 -9.59 6.55
CA GLU A 7 13.53 -10.70 7.11
C GLU A 7 12.24 -10.97 6.32
N TYR A 8 11.59 -9.92 5.80
CA TYR A 8 10.37 -10.03 5.01
C TYR A 8 10.63 -10.31 3.53
N ASP A 9 11.79 -9.90 2.99
CA ASP A 9 12.17 -10.20 1.60
C ASP A 9 12.56 -11.68 1.41
N LYS A 10 12.86 -12.41 2.49
CA LYS A 10 13.14 -13.86 2.42
C LYS A 10 11.87 -14.72 2.37
N VAL A 11 10.70 -14.16 2.70
CA VAL A 11 9.43 -14.90 2.69
C VAL A 11 9.02 -15.19 1.25
N SER A 12 8.67 -16.44 0.95
CA SER A 12 8.29 -16.85 -0.41
C SER A 12 6.91 -16.32 -0.81
N ASN A 13 6.64 -16.20 -2.11
CA ASN A 13 5.32 -15.77 -2.59
C ASN A 13 4.21 -16.72 -2.13
N LYS A 14 4.49 -18.03 -2.04
CA LYS A 14 3.54 -19.03 -1.52
C LYS A 14 3.17 -18.75 -0.07
N GLU A 15 4.15 -18.44 0.78
CA GLU A 15 3.92 -18.10 2.19
C GLU A 15 3.17 -16.79 2.33
N LEU A 16 3.54 -15.76 1.56
CA LEU A 16 2.82 -14.47 1.54
C LEU A 16 1.34 -14.65 1.19
N LEU A 17 1.04 -15.47 0.18
CA LEU A 17 -0.34 -15.79 -0.19
C LEU A 17 -1.08 -16.56 0.90
N GLN A 18 -0.41 -17.48 1.60
CA GLN A 18 -1.00 -18.17 2.75
C GLN A 18 -1.34 -17.17 3.87
N ILE A 19 -0.44 -16.24 4.19
CA ILE A 19 -0.67 -15.19 5.19
C ILE A 19 -1.88 -14.34 4.78
N ILE A 20 -1.92 -13.85 3.53
CA ILE A 20 -3.06 -13.08 3.00
C ILE A 20 -4.36 -13.88 3.09
N SER A 21 -4.33 -15.16 2.72
CA SER A 21 -5.54 -16.01 2.67
C SER A 21 -6.16 -16.29 4.04
N LYS A 22 -5.36 -16.22 5.11
CA LYS A 22 -5.84 -16.44 6.48
C LYS A 22 -6.65 -15.26 7.03
N LYS A 23 -6.71 -14.13 6.32
CA LYS A 23 -7.38 -12.88 6.74
C LYS A 23 -6.93 -12.39 8.12
N GLU A 24 -5.77 -12.83 8.60
CA GLU A 24 -5.14 -12.21 9.75
C GLU A 24 -4.65 -10.82 9.33
N LYS A 25 -4.69 -9.86 10.26
CA LYS A 25 -4.22 -8.50 9.98
C LYS A 25 -2.77 -8.57 9.53
N LEU A 26 -2.53 -8.20 8.27
CA LEU A 26 -1.22 -8.32 7.66
C LEU A 26 -0.25 -7.37 8.36
N ASN A 27 0.94 -7.86 8.69
CA ASN A 27 2.00 -6.98 9.16
C ASN A 27 2.32 -5.95 8.07
N ILE A 28 2.27 -4.67 8.41
CA ILE A 28 2.46 -3.56 7.46
C ILE A 28 3.78 -3.63 6.67
N ASN A 29 4.80 -4.30 7.22
CA ASN A 29 6.09 -4.50 6.55
C ASN A 29 6.01 -5.41 5.32
N TYR A 30 4.91 -6.14 5.12
CA TYR A 30 4.70 -6.95 3.93
C TYR A 30 4.23 -6.13 2.73
N TYR A 31 3.55 -4.99 2.90
CA TYR A 31 3.03 -4.21 1.76
C TYR A 31 4.12 -3.80 0.74
N PRO A 32 5.32 -3.33 1.15
CA PRO A 32 6.43 -3.07 0.22
C PRO A 32 6.88 -4.30 -0.58
N ILE A 33 6.93 -5.47 0.07
CA ILE A 33 7.30 -6.74 -0.58
C ILE A 33 6.26 -7.13 -1.62
N LEU A 34 4.98 -7.05 -1.24
CA LEU A 34 3.87 -7.33 -2.14
C LEU A 34 3.91 -6.39 -3.35
N ALA A 35 4.16 -5.10 -3.13
CA ALA A 35 4.25 -4.07 -4.18
C ALA A 35 5.41 -4.32 -5.16
N LYS A 36 6.59 -4.68 -4.62
CA LYS A 36 7.78 -5.08 -5.40
C LYS A 36 7.50 -6.31 -6.28
N ARG A 37 6.70 -7.26 -5.78
CA ARG A 37 6.43 -8.56 -6.43
C ARG A 37 5.11 -8.64 -7.19
N MET A 38 4.36 -7.53 -7.35
CA MET A 38 3.07 -7.53 -8.05
C MET A 38 3.12 -8.11 -9.47
N LYS A 39 4.26 -7.96 -10.17
CA LYS A 39 4.45 -8.52 -11.53
C LYS A 39 4.55 -10.05 -11.54
N GLU A 40 4.94 -10.64 -10.42
CA GLU A 40 5.14 -12.08 -10.29
C GLU A 40 3.80 -12.79 -10.01
N ASP A 41 2.87 -12.12 -9.34
CA ASP A 41 1.55 -12.68 -9.01
C ASP A 41 0.47 -11.59 -8.91
N SER A 42 -0.55 -11.69 -9.78
CA SER A 42 -1.67 -10.75 -9.85
C SER A 42 -2.54 -10.72 -8.59
N ARG A 43 -2.44 -11.74 -7.72
CA ARG A 43 -3.16 -11.76 -6.44
C ARG A 43 -2.61 -10.71 -5.48
N PHE A 44 -1.32 -10.40 -5.54
CA PHE A 44 -0.73 -9.32 -4.75
C PHE A 44 -1.26 -7.97 -5.19
N GLU A 45 -1.39 -7.77 -6.50
CA GLU A 45 -2.01 -6.57 -7.03
C GLU A 45 -3.44 -6.41 -6.50
N LYS A 46 -4.28 -7.44 -6.70
CA LYS A 46 -5.68 -7.40 -6.26
C LYS A 46 -5.78 -7.10 -4.76
N PHE A 47 -4.95 -7.77 -3.96
CA PHE A 47 -4.91 -7.55 -2.51
C PHE A 47 -4.55 -6.11 -2.16
N LEU A 48 -3.45 -5.57 -2.70
CA LEU A 48 -3.02 -4.20 -2.41
C LEU A 48 -4.08 -3.15 -2.78
N LEU A 49 -4.73 -3.31 -3.95
CA LEU A 49 -5.79 -2.40 -4.37
C LEU A 49 -7.02 -2.48 -3.46
N THR A 50 -7.39 -3.68 -3.00
CA THR A 50 -8.45 -3.84 -1.99
C THR A 50 -8.08 -3.17 -0.68
N GLU A 51 -6.83 -3.29 -0.23
CA GLU A 51 -6.37 -2.71 1.04
C GLU A 51 -6.32 -1.18 1.03
N ILE A 52 -6.08 -0.55 -0.14
CA ILE A 52 -6.16 0.91 -0.31
C ILE A 52 -7.60 1.41 -0.14
N SER A 53 -8.59 0.65 -0.60
CA SER A 53 -10.01 1.05 -0.60
C SER A 53 -10.82 0.48 0.55
N SER A 54 -10.20 -0.28 1.45
CA SER A 54 -10.88 -0.87 2.60
C SER A 54 -11.25 0.22 3.62
N GLU A 55 -12.54 0.31 3.96
CA GLU A 55 -13.03 1.25 4.96
C GLU A 55 -12.37 1.02 6.33
N ASP A 56 -12.13 -0.25 6.70
CA ASP A 56 -11.43 -0.59 7.93
C ASP A 56 -10.02 0.02 7.94
N ASN A 57 -9.29 -0.09 6.82
CA ASN A 57 -7.93 0.44 6.71
C ASN A 57 -7.87 1.97 6.59
N ILE A 58 -8.90 2.60 6.00
CA ILE A 58 -9.02 4.07 5.91
C ILE A 58 -9.28 4.64 7.32
N ASN A 59 -10.12 3.98 8.10
CA ASN A 59 -10.47 4.44 9.43
C ASN A 59 -9.39 4.12 10.47
N GLU A 60 -8.68 3.01 10.32
CA GLU A 60 -7.68 2.56 11.28
C GLU A 60 -6.37 3.36 11.23
N ILE A 61 -5.95 3.82 12.41
CA ILE A 61 -4.69 4.55 12.63
C ILE A 61 -3.58 3.54 12.98
N PHE A 62 -2.45 3.63 12.29
CA PHE A 62 -1.27 2.80 12.53
C PHE A 62 -0.21 3.50 13.39
N PHE A 63 0.16 4.74 13.04
CA PHE A 63 1.21 5.48 13.75
C PHE A 63 0.97 6.99 13.69
N GLY A 64 0.75 7.61 14.86
CA GLY A 64 0.36 9.01 14.94
C GLY A 64 -1.02 9.22 14.32
N PHE A 65 -1.06 9.83 13.13
CA PHE A 65 -2.29 10.02 12.35
C PHE A 65 -2.26 9.27 11.00
N ALA A 66 -1.20 8.50 10.73
CA ALA A 66 -1.09 7.73 9.50
C ALA A 66 -2.09 6.57 9.49
N LYS A 67 -2.86 6.45 8.41
CA LYS A 67 -3.84 5.38 8.22
C LYS A 67 -3.20 4.14 7.59
N ILE A 68 -3.75 2.96 7.86
CA ILE A 68 -3.26 1.71 7.25
C ILE A 68 -3.39 1.76 5.73
N ALA A 69 -4.49 2.30 5.19
CA ALA A 69 -4.75 2.39 3.75
C ALA A 69 -3.67 3.18 2.98
N TRP A 70 -2.91 4.04 3.67
CA TRP A 70 -1.83 4.80 3.04
C TRP A 70 -0.61 3.92 2.72
N ILE A 71 -0.36 2.91 3.54
CA ILE A 71 0.82 2.04 3.43
C ILE A 71 0.86 1.26 2.11
N PRO A 72 -0.21 0.55 1.65
CA PRO A 72 -0.19 -0.10 0.35
C PRO A 72 -0.08 0.90 -0.80
N LEU A 73 -0.71 2.08 -0.73
CA LEU A 73 -0.60 3.12 -1.77
C LEU A 73 0.84 3.62 -1.91
N LEU A 74 1.49 3.98 -0.80
CA LEU A 74 2.88 4.42 -0.77
C LEU A 74 3.83 3.32 -1.25
N SER A 75 3.55 2.07 -0.87
CA SER A 75 4.34 0.91 -1.30
C SER A 75 4.27 0.73 -2.82
N ILE A 76 3.09 0.86 -3.44
CA ILE A 76 2.94 0.82 -4.90
C ILE A 76 3.72 1.95 -5.56
N ILE A 77 3.63 3.18 -5.04
CA ILE A 77 4.33 4.34 -5.61
C ILE A 77 5.85 4.15 -5.57
N GLU A 78 6.37 3.58 -4.48
CA GLU A 78 7.81 3.44 -4.27
C GLU A 78 8.43 2.23 -4.98
N TYR A 79 7.68 1.12 -5.10
CA TYR A 79 8.24 -0.18 -5.51
C TYR A 79 7.66 -0.77 -6.80
N SER A 80 6.68 -0.13 -7.44
CA SER A 80 6.01 -0.68 -8.62
C SER A 80 6.22 0.16 -9.88
N THR A 81 5.73 -0.33 -11.03
CA THR A 81 5.77 0.41 -12.30
C THR A 81 4.63 1.43 -12.42
N SER A 82 4.79 2.38 -13.35
CA SER A 82 3.77 3.42 -13.64
C SER A 82 2.36 2.86 -13.87
N ASN A 83 2.23 1.68 -14.48
CA ASN A 83 0.93 1.03 -14.67
C ASN A 83 0.24 0.68 -13.34
N PHE A 84 0.98 0.12 -12.38
CA PHE A 84 0.44 -0.21 -11.06
C PHE A 84 0.21 1.03 -10.22
N ILE A 85 1.10 2.03 -10.34
CA ILE A 85 0.92 3.34 -9.69
C ILE A 85 -0.41 3.95 -10.10
N ASN A 86 -0.70 4.00 -11.40
CA ASN A 86 -1.97 4.54 -11.90
C ASN A 86 -3.19 3.82 -11.29
N LYS A 87 -3.12 2.50 -11.10
CA LYS A 87 -4.20 1.73 -10.45
C LYS A 87 -4.35 2.11 -8.97
N GLY A 88 -3.24 2.27 -8.24
CA GLY A 88 -3.27 2.78 -6.86
C GLY A 88 -3.89 4.18 -6.76
N ILE A 89 -3.56 5.07 -7.71
CA ILE A 89 -4.15 6.42 -7.78
C ILE A 89 -5.66 6.38 -8.09
N ILE A 90 -6.12 5.44 -8.90
CA ILE A 90 -7.56 5.24 -9.15
C ILE A 90 -8.28 4.83 -7.86
N GLU A 91 -7.70 3.96 -7.05
CA GLU A 91 -8.27 3.59 -5.75
C GLU A 91 -8.25 4.76 -4.76
N PHE A 92 -7.15 5.52 -4.68
CA PHE A 92 -7.08 6.76 -3.89
C PHE A 92 -8.18 7.76 -4.23
N LYS A 93 -8.55 7.89 -5.52
CA LYS A 93 -9.61 8.82 -5.94
C LYS A 93 -10.99 8.47 -5.35
N LYS A 94 -11.19 7.25 -4.85
CA LYS A 94 -12.42 6.81 -4.20
C LYS A 94 -12.51 7.22 -2.73
N TRP A 95 -11.42 7.67 -2.12
CA TRP A 95 -11.44 8.19 -0.75
C TRP A 95 -12.33 9.43 -0.64
N SER A 96 -12.77 9.75 0.57
CA SER A 96 -13.47 11.01 0.84
C SER A 96 -12.52 12.19 0.61
N GLU A 97 -13.07 13.38 0.32
CA GLU A 97 -12.24 14.58 0.14
C GLU A 97 -11.42 14.91 1.38
N THR A 98 -11.99 14.70 2.57
CA THR A 98 -11.28 14.86 3.85
C THR A 98 -10.05 13.93 3.94
N GLU A 99 -10.21 12.64 3.61
CA GLU A 99 -9.10 11.69 3.67
C GLU A 99 -8.03 11.99 2.62
N LYS A 100 -8.44 12.44 1.42
CA LYS A 100 -7.50 12.92 0.40
C LYS A 100 -6.70 14.10 0.88
N GLU A 101 -7.34 15.12 1.46
CA GLU A 101 -6.67 16.32 1.95
C GLU A 101 -5.64 15.98 3.04
N ILE A 102 -6.03 15.14 4.00
CA ILE A 102 -5.15 14.69 5.09
C ILE A 102 -3.93 13.96 4.51
N PHE A 103 -4.13 13.02 3.59
CA PHE A 103 -3.05 12.28 2.96
C PHE A 103 -2.13 13.17 2.13
N LEU A 104 -2.69 14.06 1.29
CA LEU A 104 -1.90 14.97 0.47
C LEU A 104 -1.07 15.92 1.32
N ASN A 105 -1.63 16.43 2.42
CA ASN A 105 -0.90 17.25 3.37
C ASN A 105 0.22 16.46 4.07
N TYR A 106 0.02 15.17 4.34
CA TYR A 106 1.06 14.28 4.88
C TYR A 106 2.24 14.12 3.92
N ILE A 107 1.99 13.91 2.62
CA ILE A 107 3.05 13.68 1.62
C ILE A 107 3.56 14.94 0.92
N LYS A 108 3.06 16.13 1.25
CA LYS A 108 3.33 17.37 0.47
C LYS A 108 4.80 17.71 0.28
N ASN A 109 5.66 17.31 1.21
CA ASN A 109 7.10 17.57 1.16
C ASN A 109 7.89 16.45 0.45
N GLU A 110 7.25 15.32 0.15
CA GLU A 110 7.86 14.15 -0.47
C GLU A 110 7.81 14.26 -2.01
N LYS A 111 8.74 15.02 -2.58
CA LYS A 111 8.82 15.30 -4.04
C LYS A 111 8.70 14.06 -4.93
N LYS A 112 9.21 12.91 -4.46
CA LYS A 112 9.16 11.64 -5.21
C LYS A 112 7.75 11.07 -5.33
N ILE A 113 6.86 11.41 -4.41
CA ILE A 113 5.52 10.85 -4.26
C ILE A 113 4.47 11.86 -4.72
N ILE A 114 4.59 13.12 -4.29
CA ILE A 114 3.58 14.16 -4.58
C ILE A 114 3.36 14.38 -6.08
N LYS A 115 4.37 14.11 -6.93
CA LYS A 115 4.28 14.25 -8.39
C LYS A 115 3.22 13.35 -9.07
N TYR A 116 2.62 12.40 -8.34
CA TYR A 116 1.58 11.49 -8.85
C TYR A 116 0.15 11.96 -8.53
N PHE A 117 0.00 13.07 -7.80
CA PHE A 117 -1.28 13.64 -7.38
C PHE A 117 -1.41 15.08 -7.87
#